data_AF-A0AAU6A297-F1
#
_entry.id   AF-A0AAU6A297-F1
#
_cell.length_a   1.000
_cell.length_b   1.000
_cell.length_c   1.000
_cell.angle_alpha   90.00
_cell.angle_beta   90.00
_cell.angle_gamma   90.00
#
_symmetry.space_group_name_H-M   'P 1'
#
loop_
_entity.id
_entity.type
_entity.pdbx_description
1 polymer ?
#
loop_
_entity_poly.entity_id
_entity_poly.type
_entity_poly.pdbx_seq_one_letter_code
_entity_poly.pdbx_strand_id
1 'polypeptide(L)'
;MSANRDKQTPHHDKLPIRMLHDRVLVRQDAAEGERRSGGGILIPATAAVGRRLAWADVVAVGQNVRTVEPGDRVLYDPEDRAEVEVRGIPYVLMRERDLHAVAADRFEGSEDSTGLYL
;
A
#
# COMPACT_ATOMS: atom_id res chain seq x y z
N MET A 1 27.72 27.16 9.53
CA MET A 1 27.64 25.71 9.23
C MET A 1 26.39 25.16 9.92
N SER A 2 25.25 25.18 9.24
CA SER A 2 24.03 24.50 9.70
C SER A 2 23.40 23.88 8.48
N ALA A 3 23.46 22.55 8.42
CA ALA A 3 22.95 21.76 7.32
C ALA A 3 21.42 21.84 7.29
N ASN A 4 20.89 22.47 6.26
CA ASN A 4 19.48 22.39 5.90
C ASN A 4 19.23 20.96 5.40
N ARG A 5 18.73 20.09 6.28
CA ARG A 5 18.27 18.75 5.87
C ARG A 5 16.90 18.95 5.25
N ASP A 6 16.90 19.15 3.93
CA ASP A 6 15.69 19.15 3.11
C ASP A 6 14.88 17.89 3.43
N LYS A 7 13.78 18.07 4.18
CA LYS A 7 12.74 17.05 4.31
C LYS A 7 12.09 16.98 2.93
N GLN A 8 12.63 16.11 2.09
CA GLN A 8 12.10 15.83 0.77
C GLN A 8 10.70 15.28 0.96
N THR A 9 9.72 16.18 0.88
CA THR A 9 8.31 15.80 0.85
C THR A 9 8.15 15.04 -0.46
N PRO A 10 7.70 13.77 -0.46
CA PRO A 10 7.53 13.05 -1.72
C PRO A 10 6.53 13.85 -2.52
N HIS A 11 7.00 14.50 -3.59
CA HIS A 11 6.15 15.13 -4.57
C HIS A 11 5.31 14.01 -5.17
N HIS A 12 4.10 13.86 -4.64
CA HIS A 12 3.07 13.03 -5.23
C HIS A 12 2.75 13.73 -6.55
N ASP A 13 3.42 13.29 -7.60
CA ASP A 13 3.19 13.76 -8.96
C ASP A 13 1.73 13.41 -9.27
N LYS A 14 0.82 14.35 -8.99
CA LYS A 14 -0.62 14.08 -8.95
C LYS A 14 -1.02 13.58 -10.32
N LEU A 15 -1.26 12.27 -10.41
CA LEU A 15 -1.81 11.65 -11.60
C LEU A 15 -3.11 12.41 -11.93
N PRO A 16 -3.34 12.81 -13.19
CA PRO A 16 -4.57 13.51 -13.58
C PRO A 16 -5.74 12.52 -13.65
N ILE A 17 -6.01 11.83 -12.54
CA ILE A 17 -7.01 10.78 -12.40
C ILE A 17 -7.98 11.22 -11.31
N ARG A 18 -9.27 11.21 -11.64
CA ARG A 18 -10.35 11.41 -10.68
C ARG A 18 -10.95 10.06 -10.32
N MET A 19 -10.73 9.64 -9.08
CA MET A 19 -11.34 8.43 -8.54
C MET A 19 -12.83 8.66 -8.30
N LEU A 20 -13.64 7.62 -8.50
CA LEU A 20 -15.10 7.67 -8.36
C LEU A 20 -15.56 6.74 -7.24
N HIS A 21 -16.67 7.12 -6.59
CA HIS A 21 -17.33 6.31 -5.57
C HIS A 21 -16.39 5.93 -4.42
N ASP A 22 -16.43 4.66 -4.01
CA ASP A 22 -15.61 4.01 -2.99
C ASP A 22 -14.33 3.40 -3.59
N ARG A 23 -13.83 3.90 -4.73
CA ARG A 23 -12.65 3.33 -5.38
C ARG A 23 -11.35 3.84 -4.77
N VAL A 24 -10.39 2.94 -4.63
CA VAL A 24 -9.04 3.21 -4.12
C VAL A 24 -8.03 2.75 -5.17
N LEU A 25 -7.08 3.61 -5.50
CA LEU A 25 -5.95 3.33 -6.37
C LEU A 25 -4.71 3.16 -5.51
N VAL A 26 -4.04 2.01 -5.63
CA VAL A 26 -2.83 1.69 -4.86
C VAL A 26 -1.69 1.30 -5.78
N ARG A 27 -0.46 1.48 -5.30
CA ARG A 27 0.75 0.99 -5.94
C ARG A 27 1.33 -0.13 -5.09
N GLN A 28 1.53 -1.30 -5.69
CA GLN A 28 2.17 -2.43 -5.01
C GLN A 28 3.60 -2.08 -4.63
N ASP A 29 4.00 -2.44 -3.42
CA ASP A 29 5.40 -2.43 -3.03
C ASP A 29 6.12 -3.57 -3.75
N ALA A 30 7.20 -3.26 -4.45
CA ALA A 30 8.03 -4.24 -5.18
C ALA A 30 8.79 -5.23 -4.27
N ALA A 31 8.48 -5.29 -2.97
CA ALA A 31 9.28 -5.94 -1.95
C ALA A 31 9.07 -7.47 -1.82
N GLU A 32 8.28 -8.11 -2.68
CA GLU A 32 7.96 -9.54 -2.53
C GLU A 32 8.81 -10.52 -3.36
N GLY A 33 9.81 -10.04 -4.11
CA GLY A 33 10.69 -10.90 -4.92
C GLY A 33 11.65 -11.79 -4.13
N GLU A 34 12.23 -11.29 -3.03
CA GLU A 34 13.26 -12.01 -2.27
C GLU A 34 12.88 -12.16 -0.79
N ARG A 35 12.15 -13.23 -0.45
CA ARG A 35 12.02 -13.63 0.96
C ARG A 35 13.33 -14.25 1.44
N ARG A 36 14.12 -13.46 2.16
CA ARG A 36 14.91 -14.01 3.27
C ARG A 36 13.94 -14.32 4.39
N SER A 37 13.70 -15.60 4.68
CA SER A 37 13.05 -15.96 5.94
C SER A 37 13.88 -15.43 7.12
N GLY A 38 13.28 -15.18 8.28
CA GLY A 38 13.97 -14.63 9.46
C GLY A 38 15.20 -15.41 9.94
N GLY A 39 15.44 -16.61 9.39
CA GLY A 39 16.65 -17.43 9.60
C GLY A 39 17.67 -17.41 8.46
N GLY A 40 17.55 -16.51 7.47
CA GLY A 40 18.52 -16.37 6.37
C GLY A 40 18.38 -17.38 5.22
N ILE A 41 17.31 -18.19 5.22
CA ILE A 41 17.04 -19.17 4.15
C ILE A 41 16.26 -18.48 3.03
N LEU A 42 16.78 -18.57 1.80
CA LEU A 42 16.12 -18.15 0.57
C LEU A 42 15.04 -19.18 0.21
N ILE A 43 13.77 -18.77 0.28
CA ILE A 43 12.65 -19.63 -0.12
C ILE A 43 12.42 -19.41 -1.62
N PRO A 44 12.60 -20.43 -2.49
CA PRO A 44 12.33 -20.30 -3.92
C PRO A 44 10.84 -20.04 -4.16
N ALA A 45 10.53 -19.25 -5.19
CA ALA A 45 9.17 -18.81 -5.55
C ALA A 45 8.17 -19.96 -5.82
N THR A 46 8.64 -21.21 -5.95
CA THR A 46 7.84 -22.41 -6.20
C THR A 46 7.28 -23.07 -4.92
N ALA A 47 7.70 -22.63 -3.73
CA ALA A 47 7.05 -23.05 -2.50
C ALA A 47 5.68 -22.35 -2.45
N ALA A 48 4.62 -23.08 -2.80
CA ALA A 48 3.24 -22.61 -2.76
C ALA A 48 2.89 -22.17 -1.33
N VAL A 49 3.12 -20.90 -1.03
CA VAL A 49 2.64 -20.25 0.17
C VAL A 49 1.18 -19.95 -0.10
N GLY A 50 0.29 -20.50 0.73
CA GLY A 50 -1.15 -20.24 0.64
C GLY A 50 -1.46 -18.74 0.53
N ARG A 51 -2.65 -18.41 0.02
CA ARG A 51 -3.13 -17.04 -0.26
C ARG A 51 -2.58 -16.03 0.75
N ARG A 52 -1.61 -15.23 0.30
CA ARG A 52 -0.99 -14.21 1.11
C ARG A 52 -1.54 -12.86 0.70
N LEU A 53 -1.99 -12.11 1.70
CA LEU A 53 -2.41 -10.74 1.51
C LEU A 53 -1.18 -9.87 1.20
N ALA A 54 -1.35 -8.93 0.29
CA ALA A 54 -0.32 -8.01 -0.17
C ALA A 54 -0.51 -6.62 0.48
N TRP A 55 0.61 -5.95 0.76
CA TRP A 55 0.62 -4.56 1.17
C TRP A 55 0.84 -3.65 -0.04
N ALA A 56 0.15 -2.51 -0.07
CA ALA A 56 0.35 -1.48 -1.09
C ALA A 56 0.16 -0.07 -0.52
N ASP A 57 0.77 0.91 -1.16
CA ASP A 57 0.63 2.32 -0.80
C ASP A 57 -0.55 2.95 -1.55
N VAL A 58 -1.39 3.70 -0.84
CA VAL A 58 -2.53 4.43 -1.41
C VAL A 58 -2.05 5.66 -2.17
N VAL A 59 -2.45 5.75 -3.44
CA VAL A 59 -2.08 6.83 -4.37
C VAL A 59 -3.24 7.79 -4.56
N ALA A 60 -4.46 7.29 -4.67
CA ALA A 60 -5.66 8.11 -4.83
C ALA A 60 -6.91 7.43 -4.28
N VAL A 61 -7.87 8.24 -3.83
CA VAL A 61 -9.14 7.78 -3.25
C VAL A 61 -10.34 8.49 -3.87
N GLY A 62 -11.45 7.77 -4.01
CA GLY A 62 -12.73 8.30 -4.48
C GLY A 62 -13.48 9.08 -3.40
N GLN A 63 -14.47 9.86 -3.81
CA GLN A 63 -15.18 10.78 -2.91
C GLN A 63 -15.99 10.11 -1.78
N ASN A 64 -16.31 8.81 -1.90
CA ASN A 64 -17.08 8.09 -0.88
C ASN A 64 -16.20 7.27 0.07
N VAL A 65 -14.89 7.28 -0.13
CA VAL A 65 -13.91 6.62 0.74
C VAL A 65 -13.80 7.39 2.05
N ARG A 66 -13.77 6.69 3.19
CA ARG A 66 -13.78 7.32 4.52
C ARG A 66 -12.65 6.87 5.44
N THR A 67 -12.10 5.70 5.19
CA THR A 67 -11.20 4.98 6.12
C THR A 67 -9.73 5.11 5.73
N VAL A 68 -9.47 5.48 4.47
CA VAL A 68 -8.13 5.56 3.88
C VAL A 68 -7.91 6.88 3.14
N GLU A 69 -6.67 7.33 3.19
CA GLU A 69 -6.19 8.57 2.58
C GLU A 69 -4.91 8.29 1.77
N PRO A 70 -4.58 9.12 0.77
CA PRO A 70 -3.31 9.01 0.06
C PRO A 70 -2.11 9.06 1.01
N GLY A 71 -1.19 8.11 0.86
CA GLY A 71 -0.04 7.93 1.76
C GLY A 71 -0.22 6.79 2.77
N ASP A 72 -1.44 6.28 2.95
CA ASP A 72 -1.67 5.10 3.79
C ASP A 72 -1.13 3.83 3.15
N ARG A 73 -0.85 2.84 4.00
CA ARG A 73 -0.51 1.50 3.58
C ARG A 73 -1.69 0.57 3.83
N VAL A 74 -2.10 -0.21 2.84
CA VAL A 74 -3.31 -1.04 2.92
C VAL A 74 -3.01 -2.49 2.61
N LEU A 75 -3.68 -3.39 3.34
CA LEU A 75 -3.60 -4.83 3.16
C LEU A 75 -4.80 -5.32 2.35
N TYR A 76 -4.56 -6.08 1.29
CA TYR A 76 -5.62 -6.58 0.40
C TYR A 76 -5.26 -7.95 -0.19
N ASP A 77 -6.24 -8.67 -0.74
CA ASP A 77 -6.02 -9.93 -1.48
C ASP A 77 -5.68 -9.63 -2.96
N PRO A 78 -4.51 -10.04 -3.49
CA PRO A 78 -4.11 -9.78 -4.86
C PRO A 78 -4.84 -10.63 -5.93
N GLU A 79 -5.49 -11.75 -5.57
CA GLU A 79 -6.05 -12.69 -6.57
C GLU A 79 -7.30 -12.15 -7.30
N ASP A 80 -7.98 -11.13 -6.76
CA ASP A 80 -9.28 -10.65 -7.26
C ASP A 80 -9.31 -9.12 -7.46
N ARG A 81 -8.30 -8.57 -8.15
CA ARG A 81 -8.17 -7.11 -8.32
C ARG A 81 -7.92 -6.72 -9.77
N ALA A 82 -8.32 -5.49 -10.10
CA ALA A 82 -8.12 -4.92 -11.43
C ALA A 82 -6.78 -4.19 -11.48
N GLU A 83 -5.90 -4.60 -12.39
CA GLU A 83 -4.66 -3.87 -12.69
C GLU A 83 -4.90 -2.78 -13.71
N VAL A 84 -4.29 -1.62 -13.51
CA VAL A 84 -4.35 -0.48 -14.43
C VAL A 84 -2.95 0.06 -14.64
N GLU A 85 -2.61 0.38 -15.88
CA GLU A 85 -1.33 1.01 -16.20
C GLU A 85 -1.53 2.49 -16.48
N VAL A 86 -0.78 3.34 -15.78
CA VAL A 86 -0.82 4.79 -15.98
C VAL A 86 0.59 5.28 -16.18
N ARG A 87 0.88 5.86 -17.35
CA ARG A 87 2.21 6.36 -17.72
C ARG A 87 3.33 5.30 -17.58
N GLY A 88 3.04 4.03 -17.91
CA GLY A 88 4.03 2.96 -17.79
C GLY A 88 4.17 2.37 -16.39
N ILE A 89 3.38 2.82 -15.42
CA ILE A 89 3.45 2.36 -14.03
C ILE A 89 2.21 1.52 -13.72
N PRO A 90 2.37 0.28 -13.20
CA PRO A 90 1.26 -0.55 -12.80
C PRO A 90 0.68 -0.08 -11.46
N TYR A 91 -0.64 -0.05 -11.40
CA TYR A 91 -1.43 0.24 -10.21
C TYR A 91 -2.52 -0.82 -10.05
N VAL A 92 -3.06 -0.92 -8.85
CA VAL A 92 -4.21 -1.77 -8.56
C VAL A 92 -5.39 -0.89 -8.18
N LEU A 93 -6.53 -1.17 -8.81
CA LEU A 93 -7.81 -0.50 -8.55
C LEU A 93 -8.74 -1.44 -7.80
N MET A 94 -9.27 -0.98 -6.67
CA MET A 94 -10.17 -1.76 -5.82
C MET A 94 -11.25 -0.89 -5.17
N ARG A 95 -12.19 -1.49 -4.45
CA ARG A 95 -13.11 -0.73 -3.59
C ARG A 95 -12.58 -0.70 -2.16
N GLU A 96 -12.99 0.30 -1.40
CA GLU A 96 -12.64 0.45 0.02
C GLU A 96 -13.01 -0.80 0.84
N ARG A 97 -14.16 -1.42 0.57
CA ARG A 97 -14.61 -2.64 1.26
C ARG A 97 -13.75 -3.88 1.01
N ASP A 98 -12.89 -3.83 -0.02
CA ASP A 98 -12.04 -4.94 -0.41
C ASP A 98 -10.68 -4.89 0.33
N LEU A 99 -10.48 -3.89 1.19
CA LEU A 99 -9.32 -3.72 2.07
C LEU A 99 -9.53 -4.47 3.38
N HIS A 100 -8.49 -5.19 3.83
CA HIS A 100 -8.50 -5.94 5.08
C HIS A 100 -7.97 -5.13 6.26
N ALA A 101 -6.99 -4.25 6.02
CA ALA A 101 -6.39 -3.42 7.06
C ALA A 101 -5.79 -2.14 6.47
N VAL A 102 -5.62 -1.15 7.33
CA VAL A 102 -4.97 0.12 7.04
C VAL A 102 -3.89 0.34 8.09
N ALA A 103 -2.66 0.60 7.63
CA ALA A 103 -1.54 1.03 8.43
C ALA A 103 -1.24 2.49 8.06
N ALA A 104 -1.25 3.36 9.06
CA ALA A 104 -0.98 4.78 8.91
C ALA A 104 -0.38 5.33 10.19
N ASP A 105 0.56 6.26 10.06
CA ASP A 105 1.26 6.88 11.19
C ASP A 105 0.30 7.55 12.18
N ARG A 106 -0.88 7.99 11.71
CA ARG A 106 -1.93 8.56 12.56
C ARG A 106 -2.51 7.58 13.58
N PHE A 107 -2.33 6.28 13.38
CA PHE A 107 -2.74 5.27 14.34
C PHE A 107 -1.66 5.01 15.40
N GLU A 108 -0.40 5.43 15.21
CA GLU A 108 0.65 5.30 16.22
C GLU A 108 0.26 6.06 17.51
N GLY A 109 0.09 5.32 18.61
CA GLY A 109 -0.29 5.88 19.92
C GLY A 109 -1.79 6.03 20.17
N SER A 110 -2.65 5.58 19.25
CA SER A 110 -4.11 5.49 19.47
C SER A 110 -4.49 4.19 20.18
N GLU A 111 -5.62 4.18 20.91
CA GLU A 111 -6.16 2.96 21.58
C GLU A 111 -6.42 1.80 20.59
N ASP A 112 -6.58 2.12 19.29
CA ASP A 112 -6.79 1.16 18.20
C ASP A 112 -5.48 0.60 17.61
N SER A 113 -4.32 1.08 18.05
CA SER A 113 -3.04 0.49 17.65
C SER A 113 -2.90 -0.89 18.28
N THR A 114 -2.80 -1.93 17.46
CA THR A 114 -2.65 -3.32 17.92
C THR A 114 -1.31 -3.60 18.62
N GLY A 115 -0.49 -2.58 18.85
CA GLY A 115 0.83 -2.70 19.47
C GLY A 115 1.82 -3.52 18.65
N LEU A 116 1.51 -3.80 17.37
CA LEU A 116 2.35 -4.55 16.47
C LEU A 116 3.45 -3.62 15.94
N TYR A 117 4.60 -3.61 16.61
CA TYR A 117 5.81 -3.00 16.06
C TYR A 117 6.30 -3.89 14.90
N LEU A 118 6.23 -3.38 13.67
CA LEU A 118 6.84 -3.97 12.47
C LEU A 118 8.23 -3.40 12.23
#